data_AF-A0A560FTW4-F1
#
_entry.id   AF-A0A560FTW4-F1
#
_cell.length_a   1.000
_cell.length_b   1.000
_cell.length_c   1.000
_cell.angle_alpha   90.00
_cell.angle_beta   90.00
_cell.angle_gamma   90.00
#
_symmetry.space_group_name_H-M   'P 1'
#
loop_
_entity.id
_entity.type
_entity.pdbx_description
1 polymer ?
#
loop_
_entity_poly.entity_id
_entity_poly.type
_entity_poly.pdbx_seq_one_letter_code
_entity_poly.pdbx_strand_id
1 'polypeptide(L)'
;MNEHDMISANNLGPPASLDQNVIPCDGCVLCCKSDQVILHPEAGDNLLSYVWDLVASPLYPGQVVPALKRDPATGHCVYLAGNGCSIHDRRPAVCRRFHCARTALALERLPRDTVKALARRGDVFDEALLARGRDRLQYARERGLESVLDTDQQVAAFERIAAMPVRTPQRRPRRR
;
A
#
# COMPACT_ATOMS: atom_id res chain seq x y z
N MET A 1 51.66 23.34 -15.43
CA MET A 1 50.57 22.62 -16.12
C MET A 1 50.67 21.17 -15.70
N ASN A 2 49.66 20.68 -14.98
CA ASN A 2 49.04 19.37 -15.16
C ASN A 2 47.84 19.28 -14.21
N GLU A 3 46.67 19.50 -14.82
CA GLU A 3 45.35 19.07 -14.37
C GLU A 3 45.25 17.54 -14.43
N HIS A 4 44.15 16.98 -13.90
CA HIS A 4 43.72 15.57 -13.85
C HIS A 4 44.24 14.82 -12.60
N ASP A 5 43.44 14.32 -11.67
CA ASP A 5 42.06 13.85 -11.75
C ASP A 5 41.24 14.18 -10.50
N MET A 6 40.01 14.59 -10.78
CA MET A 6 38.95 14.87 -9.84
C MET A 6 38.55 13.60 -9.07
N ILE A 7 38.43 13.77 -7.75
CA ILE A 7 37.86 12.79 -6.82
C ILE A 7 36.43 12.49 -7.27
N SER A 8 36.24 11.27 -7.79
CA SER A 8 34.97 10.77 -8.30
C SER A 8 33.95 10.60 -7.19
N ALA A 9 32.73 10.97 -7.53
CA ALA A 9 31.56 11.10 -6.69
C ALA A 9 31.27 9.86 -5.84
N ASN A 10 30.83 10.15 -4.61
CA ASN A 10 30.21 9.26 -3.65
C ASN A 10 29.38 8.14 -4.29
N ASN A 11 29.83 6.90 -4.11
CA ASN A 11 29.03 5.69 -4.15
C ASN A 11 28.04 5.68 -2.98
N LEU A 12 27.01 6.54 -3.06
CA LEU A 12 25.81 6.38 -2.25
C LEU A 12 24.97 5.32 -2.96
N GLY A 13 25.12 4.06 -2.52
CA GLY A 13 24.09 3.06 -2.76
C GLY A 13 22.72 3.58 -2.30
N PRO A 14 21.60 2.99 -2.78
CA PRO A 14 20.27 3.41 -2.35
C PRO A 14 20.23 3.44 -0.82
N PRO A 15 19.72 4.51 -0.19
CA PRO A 15 19.70 4.62 1.27
C PRO A 15 19.07 3.35 1.84
N ALA A 16 19.68 2.80 2.88
CA ALA A 16 19.10 1.72 3.65
C ALA A 16 17.63 2.08 3.91
N SER A 17 16.72 1.26 3.40
CA SER A 17 15.28 1.50 3.51
C SER A 17 14.98 1.77 4.97
N LEU A 18 14.63 3.02 5.29
CA LEU A 18 14.29 3.39 6.66
C LEU A 18 13.11 2.49 7.07
N ASP A 19 13.34 1.67 8.09
CA ASP A 19 12.37 0.65 8.49
C ASP A 19 11.11 1.32 9.02
N GLN A 20 10.03 1.32 8.23
CA GLN A 20 8.76 1.94 8.61
C GLN A 20 8.14 1.29 9.86
N ASN A 21 8.60 0.10 10.26
CA ASN A 21 8.13 -0.58 11.47
C ASN A 21 8.56 0.14 12.77
N VAL A 22 9.47 1.12 12.71
CA VAL A 22 9.76 2.02 13.85
C VAL A 22 8.54 2.86 14.25
N ILE A 23 7.56 3.00 13.36
CA ILE A 23 6.24 3.56 13.66
C ILE A 23 5.31 2.36 13.97
N PRO A 24 4.90 2.17 15.22
CA PRO A 24 4.19 0.96 15.60
C PRO A 24 2.74 0.96 15.09
N CYS A 25 2.33 -0.18 14.53
CA CYS A 25 0.95 -0.43 14.16
C CYS A 25 0.03 -0.74 15.37
N ASP A 26 0.64 -1.03 16.53
CA ASP A 26 0.01 -1.54 17.77
C ASP A 26 -0.87 -2.79 17.55
N GLY A 27 -0.44 -3.69 16.67
CA GLY A 27 -1.18 -4.91 16.37
C GLY A 27 -2.52 -4.67 15.65
N CYS A 28 -2.71 -3.50 15.00
CA CYS A 28 -3.93 -3.26 14.25
C CYS A 28 -4.06 -4.21 13.05
N VAL A 29 -5.31 -4.52 12.67
CA VAL A 29 -5.64 -5.43 11.56
C VAL A 29 -6.52 -4.78 10.49
N LEU A 30 -6.56 -3.44 10.42
CA LEU A 30 -7.46 -2.72 9.53
C LEU A 30 -7.19 -3.04 8.05
N CYS A 31 -5.93 -3.10 7.62
CA CYS A 31 -5.59 -3.48 6.24
C CYS A 31 -6.02 -4.92 5.92
N CYS A 32 -6.01 -5.83 6.89
CA CYS A 32 -6.53 -7.18 6.71
C CYS A 32 -8.06 -7.21 6.51
N LYS A 33 -8.78 -6.18 6.97
CA LYS A 33 -10.23 -6.04 6.82
C LYS A 33 -10.60 -5.35 5.50
N SER A 34 -9.87 -4.32 5.08
CA SER A 34 -10.23 -3.48 3.92
C SER A 34 -9.50 -3.80 2.62
N ASP A 35 -8.21 -4.15 2.67
CA ASP A 35 -7.37 -4.10 1.47
C ASP A 35 -7.37 -5.41 0.68
N GLN A 36 -7.30 -5.27 -0.65
CA GLN A 36 -7.00 -6.36 -1.56
C GLN A 36 -5.49 -6.41 -1.79
N VAL A 37 -4.83 -7.42 -1.21
CA VAL A 37 -3.37 -7.57 -1.30
C VAL A 37 -2.99 -8.27 -2.60
N ILE A 38 -2.42 -7.53 -3.54
CA ILE A 38 -1.88 -8.07 -4.80
C ILE A 38 -0.53 -8.72 -4.51
N LEU A 39 -0.30 -9.89 -5.11
CA LEU A 39 0.93 -10.66 -4.97
C LEU A 39 1.89 -10.31 -6.10
N HIS A 40 3.15 -10.17 -5.75
CA HIS A 40 4.24 -9.78 -6.66
C HIS A 40 5.33 -10.85 -6.65
N PRO A 41 5.24 -11.90 -7.48
CA PRO A 41 6.29 -12.91 -7.59
C PRO A 41 7.67 -12.32 -7.88
N GLU A 42 7.72 -11.24 -8.68
CA GLU A 42 8.92 -10.46 -8.98
C GLU A 42 9.51 -9.74 -7.75
N ALA A 43 8.73 -9.55 -6.69
CA ALA A 43 9.16 -9.00 -5.40
C ALA A 43 9.36 -10.08 -4.32
N GLY A 44 9.45 -11.35 -4.73
CA GLY A 44 9.72 -12.49 -3.85
C GLY A 44 8.49 -13.16 -3.25
N ASP A 45 7.28 -12.86 -3.73
CA ASP A 45 6.08 -13.57 -3.27
C ASP A 45 5.98 -14.96 -3.92
N ASN A 46 6.13 -16.01 -3.09
CA ASN A 46 5.91 -17.38 -3.55
C ASN A 46 4.41 -17.71 -3.56
N LEU A 47 3.78 -17.74 -4.74
CA LEU A 47 2.35 -18.05 -4.89
C LEU A 47 1.95 -19.40 -4.27
N LEU A 48 2.83 -20.40 -4.27
CA LEU A 48 2.55 -21.71 -3.66
C LEU A 48 2.43 -21.64 -2.12
N SER A 49 2.91 -20.55 -1.51
CA SER A 49 2.81 -20.34 -0.07
C SER A 49 1.49 -19.70 0.35
N TYR A 50 0.64 -19.27 -0.58
CA TYR A 50 -0.55 -18.48 -0.28
C TYR A 50 -1.85 -19.12 -0.78
N VAL A 51 -2.95 -18.78 -0.11
CA VAL A 51 -4.31 -18.94 -0.64
C VAL A 51 -4.63 -17.66 -1.40
N TRP A 52 -4.73 -17.76 -2.72
CA TRP A 52 -4.88 -16.63 -3.62
C TRP A 52 -5.89 -16.94 -4.72
N ASP A 53 -6.43 -15.88 -5.32
CA ASP A 53 -7.29 -15.94 -6.50
C ASP A 53 -6.82 -14.88 -7.51
N LEU A 54 -7.26 -14.98 -8.77
CA LEU A 54 -7.07 -13.92 -9.77
C LEU A 54 -8.14 -12.85 -9.60
N VAL A 55 -7.73 -11.59 -9.49
CA VAL A 55 -8.64 -10.45 -9.34
C VAL A 55 -8.39 -9.39 -10.39
N ALA A 56 -9.45 -8.74 -10.87
CA ALA A 56 -9.31 -7.48 -11.57
C ALA A 56 -9.01 -6.38 -10.55
N SER A 57 -7.96 -5.60 -10.76
CA SER A 57 -7.57 -4.51 -9.87
C SER A 57 -7.63 -3.16 -10.60
N PRO A 58 -8.16 -2.09 -9.98
CA PRO A 58 -8.03 -0.73 -10.51
C PRO A 58 -6.57 -0.30 -10.71
N LEU A 59 -5.64 -0.87 -9.93
CA LEU A 59 -4.20 -0.61 -10.06
C LEU A 59 -3.58 -1.23 -11.32
N TYR A 60 -4.24 -2.25 -11.90
CA TYR A 60 -3.80 -2.97 -13.09
C TYR A 60 -4.95 -3.08 -14.11
N PRO A 61 -5.36 -1.95 -14.74
CA PRO A 61 -6.52 -1.94 -15.62
C PRO A 61 -6.35 -2.88 -16.81
N GLY A 62 -7.38 -3.68 -17.08
CA GLY A 62 -7.38 -4.64 -18.19
C GLY A 62 -6.60 -5.92 -17.90
N GLN A 63 -6.02 -6.06 -16.70
CA GLN A 63 -5.31 -7.26 -16.27
C GLN A 63 -6.04 -7.92 -15.10
N VAL A 64 -5.92 -9.25 -15.03
CA VAL A 64 -6.20 -10.00 -13.82
C VAL A 64 -4.88 -10.34 -13.16
N VAL A 65 -4.75 -10.02 -11.88
CA VAL A 65 -3.52 -10.18 -11.11
C VAL A 65 -3.74 -11.14 -9.95
N PRO A 66 -2.71 -11.93 -9.55
CA PRO A 66 -2.83 -12.77 -8.37
C PRO A 66 -2.95 -11.90 -7.12
N ALA A 67 -3.87 -12.24 -6.24
CA ALA A 67 -4.07 -11.52 -4.98
C ALA A 67 -4.47 -12.47 -3.86
N LEU A 68 -4.11 -12.15 -2.62
CA LEU A 68 -4.54 -12.92 -1.46
C LEU A 68 -6.06 -13.06 -1.46
N LYS A 69 -6.54 -14.27 -1.19
CA LYS A 69 -7.96 -14.57 -1.15
C LYS A 69 -8.64 -13.78 -0.04
N ARG A 70 -9.89 -13.38 -0.32
CA ARG A 70 -10.79 -12.78 0.66
C ARG A 70 -11.90 -13.75 1.03
N ASP A 71 -12.26 -13.77 2.30
CA ASP A 71 -13.44 -14.46 2.81
C ASP A 71 -14.68 -13.83 2.17
N PRO A 72 -15.53 -14.61 1.48
CA PRO A 72 -16.68 -14.07 0.76
C PRO A 72 -17.83 -13.61 1.68
N ALA A 73 -17.89 -14.08 2.93
CA ALA A 73 -18.92 -13.73 3.89
C ALA A 73 -18.58 -12.42 4.63
N THR A 74 -17.32 -12.26 5.06
CA THR A 74 -16.87 -11.08 5.81
C THR A 74 -16.19 -10.03 4.94
N GLY A 75 -15.67 -10.44 3.78
CA GLY A 75 -14.79 -9.64 2.95
C GLY A 75 -13.33 -9.66 3.41
N HIS A 76 -12.98 -10.08 4.63
CA HIS A 76 -11.62 -9.96 5.15
C HIS A 76 -10.61 -10.84 4.42
N CYS A 77 -9.31 -10.55 4.56
CA CYS A 77 -8.25 -11.47 4.16
C CYS A 77 -8.43 -12.81 4.89
N VAL A 78 -8.32 -13.93 4.17
CA VAL A 78 -8.47 -15.28 4.75
C VAL A 78 -7.43 -15.62 5.82
N TYR A 79 -6.36 -14.83 5.90
CA TYR A 79 -5.30 -14.98 6.91
C TYR A 79 -5.53 -14.16 8.18
N LEU A 80 -6.61 -13.39 8.27
CA LEU A 80 -7.01 -12.70 9.49
C LEU A 80 -7.49 -13.74 10.52
N ALA A 81 -6.76 -13.87 11.62
CA ALA A 81 -7.08 -14.78 12.72
C ALA A 81 -7.19 -13.98 14.02
N GLY A 82 -8.41 -13.82 14.54
CA GLY A 82 -8.66 -12.96 15.70
C GLY A 82 -8.18 -11.53 15.48
N ASN A 83 -7.21 -11.09 16.28
CA ASN A 83 -6.59 -9.77 16.20
C ASN A 83 -5.20 -9.80 15.52
N GLY A 84 -4.89 -10.82 14.72
CA GLY A 84 -3.57 -10.96 14.10
C GLY A 84 -3.59 -11.55 12.69
N CYS A 85 -2.41 -11.58 12.08
CA CYS A 85 -2.17 -12.22 10.79
C CYS A 85 -1.54 -13.60 11.02
N SER A 86 -2.24 -14.66 10.61
CA SER A 86 -1.75 -16.05 10.74
C SER A 86 -0.50 -16.36 9.90
N ILE A 87 -0.10 -15.44 9.01
CA ILE A 87 1.09 -15.55 8.16
C ILE A 87 2.05 -14.39 8.36
N HIS A 88 2.05 -13.75 9.53
CA HIS A 88 2.80 -12.50 9.76
C HIS A 88 4.28 -12.58 9.33
N ASP A 89 4.97 -13.67 9.67
CA ASP A 89 6.41 -13.86 9.38
C ASP A 89 6.71 -14.08 7.90
N ARG A 90 5.73 -14.58 7.16
CA ARG A 90 5.81 -14.86 5.72
C ARG A 90 4.85 -14.00 4.91
N ARG A 91 4.49 -12.83 5.43
CA ARG A 91 3.51 -11.91 4.82
C ARG A 91 4.02 -11.44 3.44
N PRO A 92 3.16 -11.26 2.42
CA PRO A 92 3.60 -10.83 1.09
C PRO A 92 4.35 -9.49 1.06
N ALA A 93 5.04 -9.21 -0.05
CA ALA A 93 5.83 -8.00 -0.25
C ALA A 93 5.03 -6.72 0.01
N VAL A 94 3.77 -6.67 -0.46
CA VAL A 94 2.87 -5.54 -0.19
C VAL A 94 2.60 -5.39 1.30
N CYS A 95 2.30 -6.48 2.02
CA CYS A 95 2.08 -6.43 3.48
C CYS A 95 3.35 -6.05 4.26
N ARG A 96 4.55 -6.37 3.76
CA ARG A 96 5.81 -5.95 4.40
C ARG A 96 6.09 -4.46 4.23
N ARG A 97 5.70 -3.88 3.09
CA ARG A 97 5.96 -2.45 2.76
C ARG A 97 4.79 -1.54 3.11
N PHE A 98 3.61 -2.09 3.38
CA PHE A 98 2.44 -1.29 3.67
C PHE A 98 2.54 -0.67 5.07
N HIS A 99 2.30 0.63 5.14
CA HIS A 99 2.16 1.36 6.40
C HIS A 99 1.11 2.46 6.22
N CYS A 100 0.06 2.48 7.04
CA CYS A 100 -1.08 3.40 6.85
C CYS A 100 -0.69 4.89 6.98
N ALA A 101 0.36 5.23 7.75
CA ALA A 101 0.88 6.61 7.81
C ALA A 101 1.45 7.08 6.47
N ARG A 102 2.01 6.16 5.67
CA ARG A 102 2.54 6.45 4.33
C ARG A 102 1.41 6.89 3.40
N THR A 103 0.25 6.23 3.48
CA THR A 103 -0.96 6.63 2.78
C THR A 103 -1.44 8.02 3.21
N ALA A 104 -1.49 8.29 4.51
CA ALA A 104 -1.91 9.61 5.02
C ALA A 104 -0.97 10.73 4.53
N LEU A 105 0.35 10.52 4.62
CA LEU A 105 1.34 11.49 4.17
C LEU A 105 1.31 11.68 2.65
N ALA A 106 1.14 10.60 1.88
CA ALA A 106 1.02 10.68 0.43
C ALA A 106 -0.18 11.54 0.00
N LEU A 107 -1.32 11.44 0.71
CA LEU A 107 -2.48 12.30 0.44
C LEU A 107 -2.24 13.77 0.79
N GLU A 108 -1.46 14.08 1.83
CA GLU A 108 -1.07 15.46 2.16
C GLU A 108 -0.15 16.09 1.10
N ARG A 109 0.63 15.27 0.38
CA ARG A 109 1.54 15.71 -0.69
C ARG A 109 0.85 15.92 -2.04
N LEU A 110 -0.41 15.52 -2.18
CA LEU A 110 -1.16 15.63 -3.43
C LEU A 110 -1.92 16.97 -3.55
N PRO A 111 -2.17 17.46 -4.78
CA PRO A 111 -3.10 18.56 -5.01
C PRO A 111 -4.50 18.24 -4.47
N ARG A 112 -5.16 19.26 -3.91
CA ARG A 112 -6.51 19.10 -3.31
C ARG A 112 -7.54 18.49 -4.27
N ASP A 113 -7.48 18.84 -5.55
CA ASP A 113 -8.41 18.31 -6.54
C ASP A 113 -8.14 16.84 -6.87
N THR A 114 -6.87 16.41 -6.83
CA THR A 114 -6.49 15.00 -6.93
C THR A 114 -7.06 14.22 -5.74
N VAL A 115 -6.92 14.72 -4.51
CA VAL A 115 -7.48 14.07 -3.31
C VAL A 115 -9.01 13.97 -3.40
N LYS A 116 -9.70 15.03 -3.85
CA LYS A 116 -11.15 15.01 -4.07
C LYS A 116 -11.55 13.99 -5.14
N ALA A 117 -10.78 13.88 -6.23
CA ALA A 117 -11.05 12.90 -7.27
C ALA A 117 -10.95 11.46 -6.71
N LEU A 118 -9.88 11.15 -5.96
CA LEU A 118 -9.70 9.84 -5.32
C LEU A 118 -10.82 9.53 -4.32
N ALA A 119 -11.19 10.49 -3.47
CA ALA A 119 -12.28 10.32 -2.50
C ALA A 119 -13.62 10.05 -3.18
N ARG A 120 -13.93 10.75 -4.29
CA ARG A 120 -15.17 10.56 -5.06
C ARG A 120 -15.24 9.18 -5.73
N ARG A 121 -14.10 8.57 -6.05
CA ARG A 121 -14.07 7.21 -6.60
C ARG A 121 -14.43 6.14 -5.57
N GLY A 122 -14.04 6.35 -4.31
CA GLY A 122 -14.35 5.45 -3.19
C GLY A 122 -13.68 4.07 -3.24
N ASP A 123 -12.74 3.84 -4.17
CA ASP A 123 -12.07 2.56 -4.40
C ASP A 123 -10.55 2.58 -4.12
N VAL A 124 -10.04 3.66 -3.51
CA VAL A 124 -8.59 3.91 -3.36
C VAL A 124 -8.10 3.73 -1.92
N PHE A 125 -8.86 4.22 -0.94
CA PHE A 125 -8.52 4.11 0.47
C PHE A 125 -9.79 3.97 1.31
N ASP A 126 -9.68 3.20 2.39
CA ASP A 126 -10.73 3.04 3.40
C ASP A 126 -10.66 4.18 4.44
N GLU A 127 -11.82 4.69 4.86
CA GLU A 127 -11.95 5.81 5.80
C GLU A 127 -11.31 5.46 7.16
N ALA A 128 -11.56 4.26 7.69
CA ALA A 128 -11.02 3.84 8.98
C ALA A 128 -9.52 3.61 8.91
N LEU A 129 -9.02 3.02 7.81
CA LEU A 129 -7.59 2.86 7.57
C LEU A 129 -6.88 4.22 7.43
N LEU A 130 -7.51 5.19 6.76
CA LEU A 130 -6.98 6.55 6.63
C LEU A 130 -6.98 7.29 7.97
N ALA A 131 -8.03 7.17 8.77
CA ALA A 131 -8.08 7.74 10.12
C ALA A 131 -6.94 7.20 11.00
N ARG A 132 -6.72 5.88 10.99
CA ARG A 132 -5.56 5.27 11.66
C ARG A 132 -4.24 5.76 11.07
N GLY A 133 -4.15 5.91 9.75
CA GLY A 133 -2.98 6.47 9.07
C GLY A 133 -2.61 7.87 9.56
N ARG A 134 -3.59 8.76 9.75
CA ARG A 134 -3.36 10.11 10.28
C ARG A 134 -2.85 10.09 11.72
N ASP A 135 -3.42 9.24 12.57
CA ASP A 135 -2.96 9.02 13.93
C ASP A 135 -1.50 8.50 13.98
N ARG A 136 -1.14 7.55 13.11
CA ARG A 136 0.25 7.09 12.97
C ARG A 136 1.21 8.14 12.39
N LEU A 137 0.74 8.98 11.47
CA LEU A 137 1.53 10.08 10.93
C LEU A 137 1.81 11.13 12.00
N GLN A 138 0.82 11.46 12.83
CA GLN A 138 0.99 12.35 13.97
C GLN A 138 2.04 11.80 14.95
N TYR A 139 1.94 10.51 15.30
CA TYR A 139 2.96 9.84 16.12
C TYR A 139 4.38 9.97 15.53
N ALA A 140 4.50 9.78 14.21
CA ALA A 140 5.78 9.87 13.52
C ALA A 140 6.36 11.30 13.59
N ARG A 141 5.52 12.32 13.40
CA ARG A 141 5.91 13.74 13.49
C ARG A 141 6.43 14.12 14.86
N GLU A 142 5.72 13.73 15.91
CA GLU A 142 6.11 13.98 17.31
C GLU A 142 7.47 13.40 17.68
N ARG A 143 7.95 12.40 16.93
CA ARG A 143 9.20 11.68 17.19
C ARG A 143 10.27 11.92 16.13
N GLY A 144 10.02 12.80 15.16
CA GLY A 144 10.97 13.07 14.07
C GLY A 144 11.17 11.87 13.13
N LEU A 145 10.19 10.97 13.04
CA LEU A 145 10.23 9.75 12.22
C LEU A 145 9.56 9.91 10.86
N GLU A 146 9.05 11.10 10.49
CA GLU A 146 8.34 11.28 9.22
C GLU A 146 9.19 10.87 8.00
N SER A 147 10.50 11.07 8.06
CA SER A 147 11.45 10.73 6.97
C SER A 147 11.50 9.24 6.62
N VAL A 148 11.05 8.34 7.50
CA VAL A 148 11.02 6.90 7.20
C VAL A 148 9.87 6.53 6.25
N LEU A 149 8.90 7.41 6.08
CA LEU A 149 7.73 7.23 5.22
C LEU A 149 8.04 7.70 3.80
N ASP A 150 8.61 6.82 2.97
CA ASP A 150 8.78 7.07 1.54
C ASP A 150 7.42 7.03 0.81
N THR A 151 6.96 8.17 0.31
CA THR A 151 5.66 8.29 -0.36
C THR A 151 5.75 8.32 -1.87
N ASP A 152 6.93 8.38 -2.49
CA ASP A 152 7.07 8.85 -3.87
C ASP A 152 6.33 7.94 -4.85
N GLN A 153 6.51 6.62 -4.71
CA GLN A 153 5.78 5.63 -5.51
C GLN A 153 4.27 5.68 -5.28
N GLN A 154 3.83 6.00 -4.05
CA GLN A 154 2.41 6.04 -3.69
C GLN A 154 1.73 7.31 -4.22
N VAL A 155 2.40 8.45 -4.15
CA VAL A 155 1.96 9.71 -4.77
C VAL A 155 1.79 9.51 -6.27
N ALA A 156 2.80 8.98 -6.95
CA ALA A 156 2.73 8.72 -8.39
C ALA A 156 1.60 7.73 -8.75
N ALA A 157 1.34 6.72 -7.90
CA ALA A 157 0.22 5.80 -8.10
C ALA A 157 -1.13 6.50 -7.96
N PHE A 158 -1.30 7.35 -6.95
CA PHE A 158 -2.51 8.12 -6.73
C PHE A 158 -2.80 9.11 -7.86
N GLU A 159 -1.79 9.79 -8.39
CA GLU A 159 -1.96 10.67 -9.56
C GLU A 159 -2.47 9.89 -10.78
N ARG A 160 -1.87 8.73 -11.07
CA ARG A 160 -2.33 7.87 -12.18
C ARG A 160 -3.77 7.41 -11.99
N ILE A 161 -4.15 7.00 -10.77
CA ILE A 161 -5.52 6.55 -10.47
C ILE A 161 -6.52 7.70 -10.58
N ALA A 162 -6.16 8.91 -10.12
CA ALA A 162 -7.01 10.08 -10.21
C ALA A 162 -7.27 10.50 -11.67
N ALA A 163 -6.29 10.29 -12.56
CA ALA A 163 -6.43 10.54 -13.99
C ALA A 163 -7.26 9.47 -14.73
N MET A 164 -7.57 8.33 -14.09
CA MET A 164 -8.37 7.28 -14.72
C MET A 164 -9.87 7.58 -14.65
N PRO A 165 -10.66 7.20 -15.68
CA PRO A 165 -12.11 7.27 -15.60
C PRO A 165 -12.63 6.41 -14.43
N VAL A 166 -13.66 6.91 -13.75
CA VAL A 166 -14.35 6.16 -12.69
C VAL A 166 -15.04 4.97 -13.33
N ARG A 167 -14.70 3.74 -12.91
CA ARG A 167 -15.42 2.56 -13.40
C ARG A 167 -16.78 2.51 -12.71
N THR A 168 -17.85 2.56 -13.50
CA THR A 168 -19.20 2.24 -13.00
C THR A 168 -19.17 0.85 -12.36
N PRO A 169 -19.70 0.66 -11.15
CA PRO A 169 -19.73 -0.65 -10.51
C PRO A 169 -20.38 -1.66 -11.48
N GLN A 170 -19.63 -2.67 -11.90
CA GLN A 170 -20.25 -3.78 -12.62
C GLN A 170 -21.22 -4.45 -11.65
N ARG A 171 -22.51 -4.39 -11.96
CA ARG A 171 -23.55 -5.11 -11.21
C ARG A 171 -23.10 -6.57 -11.13
N ARG A 172 -22.81 -7.06 -9.91
CA ARG A 172 -22.61 -8.50 -9.68
C ARG A 172 -23.82 -9.22 -10.28
N PRO A 173 -23.64 -10.25 -11.14
CA PRO A 173 -24.77 -11.02 -11.63
C PRO A 173 -25.50 -11.59 -10.40
N ARG A 174 -26.81 -11.33 -10.31
CA ARG A 174 -27.66 -11.97 -9.31
C ARG A 174 -27.52 -13.47 -9.52
N ARG A 175 -26.92 -14.17 -8.53
CA ARG A 175 -26.95 -15.63 -8.50
C ARG A 175 -28.43 -16.03 -8.51
N ARG A 176 -28.82 -16.80 -9.53
CA ARG A 176 -30.16 -17.40 -9.64
C ARG A 176 -30.32 -18.47 -8.57
#